data_AF-A0A3M4ADG3-F1
#
_entry.id   AF-A0A3M4ADG3-F1
#
_cell.length_a   1.000
_cell.length_b   1.000
_cell.length_c   1.000
_cell.angle_alpha   90.00
_cell.angle_beta   90.00
_cell.angle_gamma   90.00
#
_symmetry.space_group_name_H-M   'P 1'
#
loop_
_entity.id
_entity.type
_entity.pdbx_description
1 polymer ?
#
loop_
_entity_poly.entity_id
_entity_poly.type
_entity_poly.pdbx_seq_one_letter_code
_entity_poly.pdbx_strand_id
1 'polypeptide(L)' 'MLDAALAQDVAFMPGEPFFADPDANHGHLRLNFSHIDPARLNEGIKRLASVVRAAQNLKAA' A
#
# COMPACT_ATOMS: atom_id res chain seq x y z
N MET A 1 2.45 6.66 4.56
CA MET A 1 2.17 5.21 4.68
C MET A 1 3.25 4.35 4.03
N LEU A 2 3.86 4.79 2.91
CA LEU A 2 4.88 4.01 2.21
C LEU A 2 6.04 3.58 3.12
N ASP A 3 6.62 4.50 3.90
CA ASP A 3 7.73 4.17 4.81
C ASP A 3 7.37 3.07 5.82
N ALA A 4 6.14 3.11 6.36
CA ALA A 4 5.64 2.08 7.28
C ALA A 4 5.44 0.72 6.60
N ALA A 5 5.06 0.71 5.31
CA ALA A 5 4.96 -0.53 4.54
C ALA A 5 6.34 -1.10 4.18
N LEU A 6 7.30 -0.23 3.83
CA LEU A 6 8.68 -0.63 3.56
C LEU A 6 9.32 -1.26 4.81
N ALA A 7 9.06 -0.71 6.00
CA ALA A 7 9.48 -1.29 7.28
C ALA A 7 8.84 -2.65 7.60
N GLN A 8 7.88 -3.12 6.80
CA GLN A 8 7.25 -4.44 6.90
C GLN A 8 7.57 -5.32 5.67
N ASP A 9 8.59 -4.97 4.89
CA ASP A 9 8.96 -5.58 3.59
C ASP A 9 7.84 -5.57 2.54
N VAL A 10 7.03 -4.52 2.52
CA VAL A 10 6.01 -4.31 1.49
C VAL A 10 6.30 -3.02 0.73
N ALA A 11 6.58 -3.16 -0.56
CA ALA A 11 6.66 -2.04 -1.48
C ALA A 11 5.35 -1.94 -2.30
N PHE A 12 4.84 -0.72 -2.46
CA PHE A 12 3.74 -0.41 -3.37
C PHE A 12 4.00 0.91 -4.07
N MET A 13 3.31 1.16 -5.19
CA MET A 13 3.37 2.48 -5.84
C MET A 13 2.23 3.38 -5.33
N PRO A 14 2.51 4.62 -4.92
CA PRO A 14 1.48 5.63 -4.72
C PRO A 14 0.61 5.76 -5.98
N GLY A 15 -0.70 5.90 -5.79
CA GLY A 15 -1.67 5.90 -6.89
C GLY A 15 -1.84 7.28 -7.55
N GLU A 16 -1.57 8.35 -6.80
CA GLU A 16 -1.73 9.74 -7.23
C GLU A 16 -1.11 10.03 -8.61
N PRO A 17 0.12 9.57 -8.93
CA PRO A 17 0.76 9.88 -10.21
C PRO A 17 0.07 9.25 -11.43
N PHE A 18 -0.92 8.37 -11.24
CA PHE A 18 -1.67 7.71 -12.32
C PHE A 18 -2.98 8.40 -12.67
N PHE A 19 -3.36 9.47 -11.96
CA PHE A 19 -4.53 10.28 -12.26
C PHE A 19 -4.14 11.54 -13.04
N ALA A 20 -5.07 12.07 -13.86
CA ALA A 20 -4.86 13.31 -14.60
C ALA A 20 -4.72 14.53 -13.67
N ASP A 21 -5.33 14.47 -12.48
CA ASP A 21 -5.19 15.45 -11.39
C ASP A 21 -4.71 14.72 -10.12
N PRO A 22 -3.39 14.65 -9.86
CA PRO A 22 -2.83 13.90 -8.74
C PRO A 22 -3.25 14.45 -7.35
N ASP A 23 -3.39 15.76 -7.22
CA ASP A 23 -3.67 16.43 -5.94
C ASP A 23 -5.12 16.21 -5.48
N ALA A 24 -6.04 15.98 -6.43
CA ALA A 24 -7.43 15.62 -6.11
C ALA A 24 -7.63 14.12 -5.80
N ASN A 25 -6.63 13.27 -6.03
CA ASN A 25 -6.78 11.80 -6.04
C ASN A 25 -5.83 11.08 -5.06
N HIS A 26 -5.75 11.59 -3.82
CA HIS A 26 -4.99 10.97 -2.74
C HIS A 26 -5.60 9.67 -2.20
N GLY A 27 -4.76 8.79 -1.68
CA GLY A 27 -5.20 7.59 -0.96
C GLY A 27 -5.45 6.37 -1.85
N HIS A 28 -5.02 6.45 -3.11
CA HIS A 28 -5.02 5.32 -4.03
C HIS A 28 -3.66 4.60 -4.03
N LEU A 29 -3.67 3.31 -4.35
CA LEU A 29 -2.47 2.47 -4.40
C LEU A 29 -2.48 1.67 -5.70
N ARG A 30 -1.33 1.54 -6.35
CA ARG A 30 -1.14 0.61 -7.47
C ARG A 30 -0.35 -0.60 -6.98
N LEU A 31 -0.98 -1.77 -7.07
CA LEU A 31 -0.38 -3.07 -6.75
C LEU A 31 -0.03 -3.81 -8.04
N ASN A 32 1.12 -4.48 -8.04
CA ASN A 32 1.58 -5.31 -9.15
C ASN A 32 1.94 -6.71 -8.62
N PHE A 33 1.49 -7.74 -9.36
CA PHE A 33 1.70 -9.14 -9.01
C PHE A 33 2.34 -9.94 -10.15
N SER A 34 2.86 -9.29 -11.18
CA SER A 34 3.30 -10.00 -12.39
C SER A 34 4.55 -10.86 -12.19
N HIS A 35 5.32 -10.64 -11.12
CA HIS A 35 6.54 -11.39 -10.81
C HIS A 35 6.60 -11.89 -9.36
N ILE A 36 5.44 -12.06 -8.70
CA ILE A 36 5.40 -12.55 -7.31
C ILE A 36 5.13 -14.05 -7.25
N ASP A 37 5.89 -14.75 -6.42
CA ASP A 37 5.58 -16.12 -6.03
C ASP A 37 4.21 -16.14 -5.31
N PRO A 38 3.26 -17.01 -5.68
CA PRO A 38 1.97 -17.14 -5.00
C PRO A 38 2.08 -17.31 -3.48
N ALA A 39 3.13 -17.97 -2.98
CA ALA A 39 3.37 -18.12 -1.54
C ALA A 39 3.69 -16.78 -0.86
N ARG A 40 4.36 -15.86 -1.58
CA ARG A 40 4.72 -14.52 -1.08
C ARG A 40 3.57 -13.52 -1.20
N LEU A 41 2.61 -13.76 -2.10
CA LEU A 41 1.45 -12.89 -2.30
C LEU A 41 0.62 -12.75 -1.02
N ASN A 42 0.24 -13.87 -0.41
CA ASN A 42 -0.60 -13.88 0.78
C ASN A 42 0.05 -13.13 1.95
N GLU A 43 1.34 -13.36 2.18
CA GLU A 43 2.10 -12.69 3.23
C GLU A 43 2.23 -11.19 2.96
N GLY A 44 2.53 -10.79 1.71
CA GLY A 44 2.61 -9.38 1.31
C GLY A 44 1.29 -8.63 1.52
N ILE A 45 0.15 -9.23 1.12
CA ILE A 45 -1.18 -8.64 1.33
C ILE A 45 -1.53 -8.54 2.82
N LYS A 46 -1.20 -9.58 3.62
CA LYS A 46 -1.43 -9.57 5.06
C LYS A 46 -0.68 -8.43 5.76
N ARG A 47 0.61 -8.25 5.41
CA ARG A 47 1.45 -7.16 5.92
C ARG A 47 0.91 -5.79 5.52
N LEU A 48 0.55 -5.62 4.24
CA LEU A 48 -0.06 -4.39 3.74
C LEU A 48 -1.34 -4.04 4.52
N ALA A 49 -2.21 -5.03 4.74
CA ALA A 49 -3.46 -4.83 5.47
C ALA A 49 -3.22 -4.42 6.94
N SER A 50 -2.16 -4.92 7.57
CA SER A 50 -1.75 -4.48 8.92
C SER A 50 -1.41 -2.99 8.95
N VAL A 51 -0.59 -2.54 7.99
CA VAL A 51 -0.17 -1.13 7.89
C VAL A 51 -1.36 -0.21 7.61
N VAL A 52 -2.27 -0.61 6.73
CA VAL A 52 -3.50 0.16 6.43
C VAL A 52 -4.37 0.30 7.68
N ARG A 53 -4.59 -0.78 8.42
CA ARG A 53 -5.38 -0.75 9.67
C ARG A 53 -4.73 0.14 10.73
N ALA A 54 -3.41 0.05 10.90
CA ALA A 54 -2.69 0.92 11.83
C ALA A 54 -2.84 2.40 11.44
N ALA A 55 -2.71 2.73 10.15
CA ALA A 55 -2.88 4.09 9.66
C ALA A 55 -4.33 4.61 9.81
N GLN A 56 -5.33 3.75 9.61
CA GLN A 56 -6.74 4.08 9.83
C GLN A 56 -7.02 4.38 11.30
N ASN A 57 -6.50 3.56 12.22
CA ASN A 57 -6.65 3.77 13.65
C ASN A 57 -5.97 5.08 14.10
N LEU A 58 -4.80 5.40 13.55
CA LEU A 58 -4.09 6.65 13.86
C LEU A 58 -4.84 7.90 13.38
N LYS A 59 -5.59 7.81 12.26
CA LYS A 59 -6.45 8.89 11.77
C LYS A 59 -7.71 9.08 12.61
N ALA A 60 -8.16 8.05 13.31
CA ALA A 60 -9.39 8.06 14.11
C ALA A 60 -9.17 8.53 15.56
N ALA A 61 -7.92 8.67 15.99
CA ALA A 61 -7.51 9.18 17.29
C ALA A 61 -7.19 10.69 17.22
#